data_AF-E1IGC3-F1
#
_entry.id   AF-E1IGC3-F1
#
_cell.length_a   1.000
_cell.length_b   1.000
_cell.length_c   1.000
_cell.angle_alpha   90.00
_cell.angle_beta   90.00
_cell.angle_gamma   90.00
#
_symmetry.space_group_name_H-M   'P 1'
#
loop_
_entity.id
_entity.type
_entity.pdbx_description
1 polymer ?
#
loop_
_entity_poly.entity_id
_entity_poly.type
_entity_poly.pdbx_seq_one_letter_code
_entity_poly.pdbx_strand_id
1 'polypeptide(L)'
;MVRRLEDCFPESSHVAYHGLDDADDFVIWSFAQANGFTIVTKDLDFNDLSALRGAPPKIIWIRIGNCTTNTVEQVVRTYATAIEQFVTLSSDSLLEIIPQPQK
;
A
#
# COMPACT_ATOMS: atom_id res chain seq x y z
N MET A 1 9.78 -3.27 8.31
CA MET A 1 9.42 -3.43 6.88
C MET A 1 10.02 -2.32 6.02
N VAL A 2 9.72 -1.05 6.31
CA VAL A 2 10.10 0.11 5.48
C VAL A 2 11.57 0.14 5.06
N ARG A 3 12.52 -0.02 6.01
CA ARG A 3 13.96 -0.04 5.71
C ARG A 3 14.38 -1.15 4.75
N ARG A 4 13.59 -2.23 4.65
CA ARG A 4 13.86 -3.35 3.76
C ARG A 4 13.24 -3.17 2.39
N LEU A 5 12.60 -2.04 2.11
CA LEU A 5 12.11 -1.67 0.79
C LEU A 5 12.84 -0.44 0.24
N GLU A 6 13.81 0.12 0.97
CA GLU A 6 14.48 1.39 0.66
C GLU A 6 15.20 1.37 -0.71
N ASP A 7 15.68 0.21 -1.15
CA ASP A 7 16.32 0.02 -2.45
C ASP A 7 15.35 0.09 -3.64
N CYS A 8 14.06 -0.21 -3.44
CA CYS A 8 13.02 -0.13 -4.48
C CYS A 8 12.10 1.08 -4.29
N PHE A 9 11.86 1.48 -3.05
CA PHE A 9 10.91 2.51 -2.63
C PHE A 9 11.51 3.33 -1.47
N PRO A 10 12.52 4.18 -1.74
CA PRO A 10 13.29 4.90 -0.70
C PRO A 10 12.45 5.83 0.17
N GLU A 11 11.37 6.38 -0.37
CA GLU A 11 10.47 7.31 0.33
C GLU A 11 9.30 6.59 1.03
N SER A 12 9.33 5.26 1.12
CA SER A 12 8.33 4.51 1.89
C SER A 12 8.38 4.91 3.36
N SER A 13 7.21 4.94 4.00
CA SER A 13 7.10 5.13 5.44
C SER A 13 6.05 4.20 6.05
N HIS A 14 6.08 4.08 7.38
CA HIS A 14 5.07 3.35 8.15
C HIS A 14 4.22 4.35 8.92
N VAL A 15 2.91 4.11 9.01
CA VAL A 15 1.96 4.98 9.73
C VAL A 15 2.41 5.29 11.17
N ALA A 16 2.98 4.30 11.86
CA ALA A 16 3.56 4.47 13.20
C ALA A 16 4.67 5.53 13.29
N TYR A 17 5.47 5.74 12.23
CA TYR A 17 6.51 6.80 12.22
C TYR A 17 5.91 8.21 12.14
N HIS A 18 4.63 8.30 11.81
CA HIS A 18 3.85 9.55 11.78
C HIS A 18 2.88 9.66 12.96
N GLY A 19 2.96 8.76 13.95
CA GLY A 19 2.05 8.74 15.11
C GLY A 19 0.61 8.34 14.72
N LEU A 20 0.46 7.55 13.66
CA LEU A 20 -0.83 7.09 13.13
C LEU A 20 -1.04 5.58 13.34
N ASP A 21 -0.36 4.99 14.31
CA ASP A 21 -0.46 3.57 14.65
C ASP A 21 -1.83 3.17 15.22
N ASP A 22 -2.47 4.08 15.96
CA ASP A 22 -3.83 3.91 16.49
C ASP A 22 -4.86 4.78 15.76
N ALA A 23 -4.51 5.34 14.60
CA ALA A 23 -5.40 6.23 13.86
C ALA A 23 -6.39 5.44 12.99
N ASP A 24 -7.63 5.94 12.89
CA ASP A 24 -8.64 5.36 12.01
C ASP A 24 -8.24 5.45 10.52
N ASP A 25 -8.78 4.55 9.70
CA ASP A 25 -8.48 4.46 8.27
C ASP A 25 -8.70 5.78 7.53
N PHE A 26 -9.73 6.56 7.91
CA PHE A 26 -9.99 7.86 7.32
C PHE A 26 -8.89 8.90 7.61
N VAL A 27 -8.28 8.83 8.79
CA VAL A 27 -7.17 9.71 9.17
C VAL A 27 -5.91 9.32 8.38
N ILE A 28 -5.62 8.02 8.28
CA ILE A 28 -4.51 7.50 7.46
C ILE A 28 -4.71 7.88 5.99
N TRP A 29 -5.93 7.73 5.47
CA TRP A 29 -6.33 8.13 4.11
C TRP A 29 -6.05 9.61 3.86
N SER A 30 -6.54 10.47 4.76
CA SER A 30 -6.39 11.92 4.63
C SER A 30 -4.93 12.35 4.72
N PHE A 31 -4.16 11.72 5.60
CA PHE A 31 -2.72 11.94 5.71
C PHE A 31 -2.00 11.56 4.40
N ALA A 32 -2.29 10.37 3.86
CA ALA A 32 -1.67 9.92 2.61
C ALA A 32 -2.04 10.85 1.44
N GLN A 33 -3.30 11.27 1.36
CA GLN A 33 -3.76 12.24 0.37
C GLN A 33 -2.96 13.55 0.44
N ALA A 34 -2.87 14.14 1.64
CA ALA A 34 -2.24 15.44 1.85
C ALA A 34 -0.73 15.43 1.57
N ASN A 35 -0.08 14.28 1.75
CA ASN A 35 1.36 14.12 1.58
C ASN A 35 1.75 13.42 0.26
N GLY A 36 0.79 13.09 -0.61
CA GLY A 36 1.06 12.43 -1.89
C GLY A 36 1.52 10.97 -1.76
N PHE A 37 1.19 10.29 -0.66
CA PHE A 37 1.51 8.88 -0.48
C PHE A 37 0.52 7.96 -1.21
N THR A 38 1.04 6.80 -1.60
CA THR A 38 0.26 5.62 -1.97
C THR A 38 0.19 4.70 -0.76
N ILE A 39 -1.00 4.19 -0.42
CA ILE A 39 -1.19 3.30 0.72
C ILE A 39 -1.05 1.86 0.26
N VAL A 40 -0.19 1.09 0.94
CA VAL A 40 -0.09 -0.36 0.79
C VAL A 40 -0.77 -1.00 2.00
N THR A 41 -1.81 -1.80 1.78
CA THR A 41 -2.56 -2.43 2.88
C THR A 41 -3.02 -3.85 2.54
N LYS A 42 -3.38 -4.62 3.57
CA LYS A 42 -4.11 -5.88 3.46
C LYS A 42 -5.58 -5.73 3.85
N ASP A 43 -5.94 -4.63 4.50
CA ASP A 43 -7.28 -4.38 5.01
C ASP A 43 -8.22 -3.92 3.90
N LEU A 44 -9.43 -4.49 3.90
CA LEU A 44 -10.44 -4.23 2.87
C LEU A 44 -11.03 -2.82 2.99
N ASP A 45 -11.01 -2.21 4.17
CA ASP A 45 -11.66 -0.91 4.41
C ASP A 45 -11.10 0.22 3.52
N PHE A 46 -9.81 0.16 3.17
CA PHE A 46 -9.20 1.10 2.20
C PHE A 46 -9.66 0.86 0.75
N ASN A 47 -10.07 -0.37 0.41
CA ASN A 47 -10.67 -0.67 -0.89
C ASN A 47 -12.01 0.06 -1.02
N ASP A 48 -12.86 -0.04 0.00
CA ASP A 48 -14.15 0.62 0.05
C ASP A 48 -13.99 2.14 0.02
N LEU A 49 -13.02 2.68 0.76
CA LEU A 49 -12.66 4.10 0.69
C LEU A 49 -12.22 4.50 -0.72
N SER A 50 -11.41 3.68 -1.39
CA SER A 50 -11.00 3.94 -2.77
C SER A 50 -12.15 3.88 -3.76
N ALA A 51 -13.07 2.94 -3.61
CA ALA A 51 -14.25 2.82 -4.45
C ALA A 51 -15.18 4.03 -4.28
N LEU A 52 -15.29 4.55 -3.06
CA LEU A 52 -16.13 5.70 -2.74
C LEU A 52 -15.50 7.05 -3.12
N ARG A 53 -14.19 7.21 -2.94
CA ARG A 53 -13.49 8.51 -3.04
C ARG A 53 -12.55 8.65 -4.24
N GLY A 54 -12.19 7.54 -4.89
CA GLY A 54 -11.18 7.54 -5.95
C GLY A 54 -9.78 7.91 -5.44
N ALA A 55 -8.87 8.24 -6.36
CA ALA A 55 -7.56 8.76 -6.03
C ALA A 55 -7.54 10.31 -6.06
N PRO A 56 -6.65 10.97 -5.29
CA PRO A 56 -5.67 10.41 -4.35
C PRO A 56 -6.21 10.14 -2.92
N PRO A 57 -5.54 9.29 -2.11
CA PRO A 57 -4.36 8.48 -2.41
C PRO A 57 -4.69 7.26 -3.29
N LYS A 58 -3.67 6.73 -3.96
CA LYS A 58 -3.76 5.42 -4.62
C LYS A 58 -3.62 4.31 -3.58
N ILE A 59 -4.31 3.20 -3.79
CA ILE A 59 -4.33 2.04 -2.90
C ILE A 59 -3.72 0.83 -3.59
N ILE A 60 -2.80 0.16 -2.92
CA ILE A 60 -2.26 -1.14 -3.29
C ILE A 60 -2.76 -2.14 -2.26
N TRP A 61 -3.68 -2.99 -2.68
CA TRP A 61 -4.29 -4.00 -1.82
C TRP A 61 -3.64 -5.36 -2.05
N ILE A 62 -2.94 -5.86 -1.03
CA ILE A 62 -2.29 -7.17 -1.08
C ILE A 62 -3.22 -8.22 -0.48
N ARG A 63 -3.77 -9.09 -1.33
CA ARG A 63 -4.68 -10.16 -0.92
C ARG A 63 -3.92 -11.38 -0.41
N ILE A 64 -3.37 -11.22 0.78
CA ILE A 64 -2.72 -12.27 1.53
C ILE A 64 -3.32 -12.35 2.93
N GLY A 65 -3.50 -13.57 3.44
CA GLY A 65 -3.97 -13.78 4.81
C GLY A 65 -2.94 -13.36 5.86
N ASN A 66 -3.11 -13.89 7.08
CA ASN A 66 -2.11 -13.72 8.13
C ASN A 66 -0.75 -14.25 7.67
N CYS A 67 0.19 -13.34 7.55
CA CYS A 67 1.51 -13.59 7.03
C CYS A 67 2.51 -12.70 7.76
N THR A 68 3.78 -13.10 7.70
CA THR A 68 4.85 -12.33 8.29
C THR A 68 5.14 -11.07 7.47
N THR A 69 5.74 -10.08 8.11
CA THR A 69 6.28 -8.90 7.43
C THR A 69 7.25 -9.26 6.29
N ASN A 70 8.00 -10.37 6.41
CA ASN A 70 8.89 -10.86 5.34
C ASN A 70 8.10 -11.23 4.09
N THR A 71 6.95 -11.87 4.25
CA THR A 71 6.11 -12.29 3.14
C THR A 71 5.55 -11.07 2.41
N VAL A 72 5.04 -10.08 3.14
CA VAL A 72 4.52 -8.84 2.54
C VAL A 72 5.63 -8.13 1.76
N GLU A 73 6.82 -8.01 2.33
CA GLU A 73 7.97 -7.43 1.64
C GLU A 73 8.34 -8.18 0.35
N GLN A 74 8.41 -9.51 0.39
CA GLN A 74 8.69 -10.31 -0.80
C GLN A 74 7.64 -10.08 -1.89
N VAL A 75 6.36 -9.97 -1.52
CA VAL A 75 5.30 -9.64 -2.46
C VAL A 75 5.52 -8.26 -3.04
N VAL A 76 5.71 -7.22 -2.22
CA VAL A 76 5.95 -5.85 -2.71
C VAL A 76 7.14 -5.81 -3.67
N ARG A 77 8.23 -6.51 -3.36
CA ARG A 77 9.41 -6.62 -4.22
C ARG A 77 9.12 -7.36 -5.54
N THR A 78 8.39 -8.46 -5.46
CA THR A 78 8.03 -9.27 -6.64
C THR A 78 7.19 -8.45 -7.62
N TYR A 79 6.33 -7.57 -7.10
CA TYR A 79 5.43 -6.74 -7.88
C TYR A 79 5.92 -5.28 -8.03
N ALA A 80 7.20 -5.00 -7.75
CA ALA A 80 7.71 -3.62 -7.71
C ALA A 80 7.47 -2.86 -9.02
N THR A 81 7.77 -3.49 -10.17
CA THR A 81 7.52 -2.89 -11.49
C THR A 81 6.04 -2.58 -11.72
N ALA A 82 5.13 -3.47 -11.31
CA ALA A 82 3.69 -3.26 -11.46
C ALA A 82 3.21 -2.11 -10.56
N ILE A 83 3.75 -2.02 -9.33
CA ILE A 83 3.49 -0.93 -8.40
C ILE A 83 3.96 0.41 -8.97
N GLU A 84 5.19 0.48 -9.50
CA GLU A 84 5.72 1.70 -10.12
C GLU A 84 4.87 2.16 -11.31
N GLN A 85 4.52 1.23 -12.21
CA GLN A 85 3.65 1.52 -13.35
C GLN A 85 2.27 2.01 -12.92
N PHE A 86 1.68 1.37 -11.90
CA PHE A 86 0.40 1.80 -11.35
C PHE A 86 0.48 3.21 -10.76
N VAL A 87 1.51 3.51 -9.97
CA VAL A 87 1.67 4.81 -9.32
C VAL A 87 1.91 5.92 -10.36
N THR A 88 2.70 5.66 -11.40
CA THR A 88 3.14 6.68 -12.36
C THR A 88 2.27 6.82 -13.61
N LEU A 89 1.72 5.73 -14.14
CA LEU A 89 1.07 5.70 -15.46
C LEU A 89 -0.44 5.49 -15.39
N SER A 90 -0.95 4.81 -14.36
CA SER A 90 -2.38 4.51 -14.27
C SER A 90 -3.19 5.68 -13.70
N SER A 91 -4.41 5.87 -14.22
CA SER A 91 -5.44 6.73 -13.63
C SER A 91 -6.31 6.00 -12.59
N ASP A 92 -6.11 4.69 -12.42
CA ASP A 92 -6.85 3.88 -11.46
C ASP A 92 -6.47 4.25 -10.03
N SER A 93 -7.44 4.10 -9.13
CA SER A 93 -7.24 4.38 -7.71
C SER A 93 -6.78 3.15 -6.91
N LEU A 94 -6.93 1.95 -7.46
CA LEU A 94 -6.68 0.69 -6.78
C LEU A 94 -5.87 -0.28 -7.66
N LEU A 95 -4.84 -0.87 -7.08
CA LEU A 95 -4.14 -2.04 -7.60
C LEU A 95 -4.34 -3.22 -6.65
N GLU A 96 -4.95 -4.30 -7.13
CA GLU A 96 -5.08 -5.56 -6.39
C GLU A 96 -3.89 -6.49 -6.73
N ILE A 97 -3.18 -6.94 -5.70
CA ILE A 97 -2.09 -7.91 -5.82
C ILE A 97 -2.51 -9.22 -5.15
N ILE A 98 -2.63 -10.28 -5.96
CA ILE A 98 -2.95 -11.64 -5.49
C ILE A 98 -1.68 -12.49 -5.61
N PRO A 99 -0.86 -12.60 -4.55
CA PRO A 99 0.32 -13.44 -4.59
C PRO A 99 -0.07 -14.92 -4.71
N GLN A 100 0.52 -15.63 -5.67
CA GLN A 100 0.32 -17.07 -5.77
C GLN A 100 1.06 -17.79 -4.63
N PRO A 101 0.50 -18.88 -4.07
CA PRO A 101 1.21 -19.67 -3.08
C PRO A 101 2.50 -20.21 -3.69
N GLN A 102 3.64 -19.84 -3.12
CA GLN A 102 4.92 -20.48 -3.45
C GLN A 102 4.83 -21.93 -2.96
N LYS A 103 4.86 -22.87 -3.92
CA LYS A 103 4.99 -24.31 -3.66
C LYS A 103 6.32 -24.65 -3.01
#